data_AF-A0A6A1W6N7-F1
#
_entry.id   AF-A0A6A1W6N7-F1
#
_cell.length_a   1.000
_cell.length_b   1.000
_cell.length_c   1.000
_cell.angle_alpha   90.00
_cell.angle_beta   90.00
_cell.angle_gamma   90.00
#
_symmetry.space_group_name_H-M   'P 1'
#
loop_
_entity.id
_entity.type
_entity.pdbx_description
1 polymer ?
#
loop_
_entity_poly.entity_id
_entity_poly.type
_entity_poly.pdbx_seq_one_letter_code
_entity_poly.pdbx_strand_id
1 'polypeptide(L)'
;MEGIEGERSEGSRYALKPTRISNEDILLCVDVDAESLVEMKSTGPNGRPLTRLDSIKQAILLFINAKLSINPEHRFAFASLSKSASWRAHVRYLYCILVIFQIKEEQREEEIGKGKMLLLLKLVSSFWVAVLVEIPALLSALLIGGKNASMDIISDPEIFWVPSIMKLRKDFSSEVECAIAALRGLAATSSCGPADLTSLFRVAAHEAKKSRAQNRIFRVILIYCRSSAKPQHQWPVNQKLFTLDVLYLHDKPGPDNCPQEVYDALVDALEHVSEYEGYIHESGQGLARVLFRHMCVLLSHPQQRCPQEYVDIPKSLTKKTPTPESMPAEDSIPVSSQ
;
A
#
# COMPACT_ATOMS: atom_id res chain seq x y z
N MET A 1 69.20 -16.96 0.01
CA MET A 1 67.96 -16.85 -0.78
C MET A 1 66.86 -17.40 0.12
N GLU A 2 66.19 -16.49 0.81
CA GLU A 2 65.18 -16.79 1.82
C GLU A 2 63.91 -17.33 1.13
N GLY A 3 63.37 -18.42 1.68
CA GLY A 3 62.05 -18.91 1.31
C GLY A 3 61.00 -18.11 2.06
N ILE A 4 60.20 -17.35 1.31
CA ILE A 4 59.02 -16.64 1.82
C ILE A 4 57.91 -17.69 1.98
N GLU A 5 57.64 -18.10 3.22
CA GLU A 5 56.43 -18.83 3.56
C GLU A 5 55.24 -17.87 3.45
N GLY A 6 54.34 -18.16 2.51
CA GLY A 6 53.10 -17.42 2.34
C GLY A 6 52.14 -17.70 3.49
N GLU A 7 51.88 -16.68 4.31
CA GLU A 7 50.75 -16.65 5.23
C GLU A 7 49.46 -16.86 4.42
N ARG A 8 48.85 -18.03 4.59
CA ARG A 8 47.47 -18.27 4.17
C ARG A 8 46.58 -17.41 5.07
N SER A 9 46.07 -16.31 4.51
CA SER A 9 44.96 -15.57 5.09
C SER A 9 43.81 -16.54 5.35
N GLU A 10 43.62 -16.93 6.60
CA GLU A 10 42.44 -17.69 7.04
C GLU A 10 41.21 -16.90 6.61
N GLY A 11 40.45 -17.47 5.68
CA GLY A 11 39.21 -16.88 5.19
C GLY A 11 38.26 -16.71 6.36
N SER A 12 38.14 -15.47 6.84
CA SER A 12 37.14 -15.06 7.82
C SER A 12 35.78 -15.47 7.27
N ARG A 13 35.22 -16.55 7.82
CA ARG A 13 33.86 -16.98 7.47
C ARG A 13 32.94 -15.85 7.90
N TYR A 14 32.33 -15.17 6.94
CA TYR A 14 31.30 -14.17 7.22
C TYR A 14 30.20 -14.83 8.08
N ALA A 15 30.19 -14.53 9.37
CA ALA A 15 29.19 -15.01 10.32
C ALA A 15 28.28 -13.84 10.68
N LEU A 16 27.08 -13.82 10.11
CA LEU A 16 26.07 -12.83 10.46
C LEU A 16 25.55 -13.11 11.88
N LYS A 17 25.54 -12.09 12.74
CA LYS A 17 24.94 -12.20 14.07
C LYS A 17 23.43 -12.39 13.92
N PRO A 18 22.84 -13.45 14.50
CA PRO A 18 21.39 -13.63 14.51
C PRO A 18 20.73 -12.39 15.12
N THR A 19 19.89 -11.72 14.35
CA THR A 19 19.15 -10.53 14.81
C THR A 19 17.66 -10.83 14.66
N ARG A 20 16.88 -10.62 15.73
CA ARG A 20 15.43 -10.75 15.65
C ARG A 20 14.87 -9.52 14.93
N ILE A 21 14.13 -9.77 13.87
CA ILE A 21 13.47 -8.75 13.07
C ILE A 21 12.03 -8.68 13.56
N SER A 22 11.54 -7.49 13.87
CA SER A 22 10.17 -7.29 14.33
C SER A 22 9.18 -7.54 13.19
N ASN A 23 7.97 -8.00 13.51
CA ASN A 23 6.92 -8.06 12.51
C ASN A 23 6.42 -6.63 12.18
N GLU A 24 6.01 -6.40 10.94
CA GLU A 24 5.50 -5.10 10.46
C GLU A 24 3.97 -5.03 10.46
N ASP A 25 3.43 -3.90 10.89
CA ASP A 25 2.11 -3.40 10.53
C ASP A 25 2.27 -2.33 9.45
N ILE A 26 1.76 -2.59 8.25
CA ILE A 26 2.01 -1.77 7.06
C ILE A 26 0.71 -1.10 6.63
N LEU A 27 0.66 0.23 6.69
CA LEU A 27 -0.42 1.05 6.15
C LEU A 27 -0.08 1.48 4.72
N LEU A 28 -0.87 1.00 3.75
CA LEU A 28 -0.80 1.43 2.36
C LEU A 28 -1.77 2.60 2.15
N CYS A 29 -1.22 3.80 1.94
CA CYS A 29 -2.00 5.01 1.69
C CYS A 29 -1.89 5.40 0.22
N VAL A 30 -3.02 5.42 -0.51
CA VAL A 30 -3.04 5.71 -1.94
C VAL A 30 -3.74 7.05 -2.18
N ASP A 31 -3.05 7.97 -2.85
CA ASP A 31 -3.64 9.19 -3.39
C ASP A 31 -4.64 8.85 -4.50
N VAL A 32 -5.89 9.23 -4.29
CA VAL A 32 -7.01 8.92 -5.19
C VAL A 32 -7.41 10.14 -6.02
N ASP A 33 -6.57 11.14 -6.16
CA ASP A 33 -6.85 12.28 -7.03
C ASP A 33 -7.08 11.88 -8.51
N ALA A 34 -7.69 12.77 -9.30
CA ALA A 34 -7.88 12.59 -10.73
C ALA A 34 -6.57 12.32 -11.49
N GLU A 35 -5.43 12.85 -11.02
CA GLU A 35 -4.11 12.56 -11.61
C GLU A 35 -3.72 11.06 -11.51
N SER A 36 -4.38 10.28 -10.64
CA SER A 36 -4.22 8.81 -10.57
C SER A 36 -4.92 8.05 -11.72
N LEU A 37 -5.77 8.72 -12.51
CA LEU A 37 -6.42 8.12 -13.67
C LEU A 37 -5.61 8.26 -14.96
N VAL A 38 -4.51 9.02 -14.94
CA VAL A 38 -3.66 9.18 -16.13
C VAL A 38 -3.14 7.83 -16.61
N GLU A 39 -3.17 7.63 -17.92
CA GLU A 39 -2.73 6.40 -18.56
C GLU A 39 -1.21 6.22 -18.47
N MET A 40 -0.81 4.99 -18.17
CA MET A 40 0.57 4.56 -18.23
C MET A 40 0.93 4.28 -19.69
N LYS A 41 2.20 4.41 -20.05
CA LYS A 41 2.72 4.16 -21.41
C LYS A 41 2.66 2.70 -21.86
N SER A 42 2.32 1.79 -20.96
CA SER A 42 2.12 0.38 -21.25
C SER A 42 0.63 0.07 -21.34
N THR A 43 0.20 -0.60 -22.41
CA THR A 43 -1.15 -1.16 -22.49
C THR A 43 -1.29 -2.35 -21.54
N GLY A 44 -2.41 -2.43 -20.84
CA GLY A 44 -2.76 -3.56 -20.00
C GLY A 44 -3.09 -4.83 -20.79
N PRO A 45 -3.50 -5.90 -20.10
CA PRO A 45 -3.95 -7.14 -20.75
C PRO A 45 -5.00 -6.83 -21.82
N ASN A 46 -4.86 -7.45 -23.00
CA ASN A 46 -5.76 -7.26 -24.15
C ASN A 46 -5.74 -5.86 -24.78
N GLY A 47 -4.66 -5.10 -24.60
CA GLY A 47 -4.50 -3.77 -25.23
C GLY A 47 -5.31 -2.66 -24.58
N ARG A 48 -5.98 -2.92 -23.44
CA ARG A 48 -6.74 -1.89 -22.72
C ARG A 48 -5.79 -0.83 -22.15
N PRO A 49 -6.17 0.46 -22.15
CA PRO A 49 -5.42 1.46 -21.42
C PRO A 49 -5.31 1.08 -19.94
N LEU A 50 -4.10 1.23 -19.39
CA LEU A 50 -3.81 0.92 -17.99
C LEU A 50 -3.56 2.23 -17.25
N THR A 51 -4.41 2.57 -16.29
CA THR A 51 -4.23 3.79 -15.50
C THR A 51 -3.12 3.63 -14.46
N ARG A 52 -2.63 4.76 -13.91
CA ARG A 52 -1.75 4.74 -12.71
C ARG A 52 -2.42 3.99 -11.57
N LEU A 53 -3.68 4.28 -11.27
CA LEU A 53 -4.43 3.62 -10.19
C LEU A 53 -4.54 2.11 -10.39
N ASP A 54 -4.77 1.63 -11.61
CA ASP A 54 -4.79 0.19 -11.91
C ASP A 54 -3.41 -0.44 -11.71
N SER A 55 -2.36 0.23 -12.14
CA SER A 55 -0.97 -0.22 -11.94
C SER A 55 -0.61 -0.26 -10.46
N ILE A 56 -1.05 0.73 -9.68
CA ILE A 56 -0.88 0.79 -8.23
C ILE A 56 -1.56 -0.40 -7.56
N LYS A 57 -2.83 -0.69 -7.89
CA LYS A 57 -3.55 -1.86 -7.35
C LYS A 57 -2.80 -3.17 -7.60
N GLN A 58 -2.30 -3.36 -8.83
CA GLN A 58 -1.51 -4.54 -9.17
C GLN A 58 -0.18 -4.61 -8.41
N ALA A 59 0.53 -3.49 -8.30
CA ALA A 59 1.81 -3.42 -7.58
C ALA A 59 1.65 -3.69 -6.08
N ILE A 60 0.57 -3.19 -5.47
CA ILE A 60 0.24 -3.47 -4.07
C ILE A 60 -0.06 -4.96 -3.86
N LEU A 61 -0.84 -5.59 -4.75
CA LEU A 61 -1.12 -7.02 -4.64
C LEU A 61 0.16 -7.86 -4.75
N LEU A 62 1.04 -7.53 -5.70
CA LEU A 62 2.35 -8.18 -5.82
C LEU A 62 3.17 -8.02 -4.53
N PHE A 63 3.22 -6.79 -3.99
CA PHE A 63 3.94 -6.48 -2.76
C PHE A 63 3.42 -7.30 -1.57
N ILE A 64 2.10 -7.34 -1.36
CA ILE A 64 1.49 -8.05 -0.22
C ILE A 64 1.78 -9.55 -0.31
N ASN A 65 1.58 -10.16 -1.49
CA ASN A 65 1.86 -11.58 -1.68
C ASN A 65 3.34 -11.90 -1.41
N ALA A 66 4.25 -11.10 -1.97
CA ALA A 66 5.68 -11.29 -1.74
C ALA A 66 6.05 -11.08 -0.27
N LYS A 67 5.50 -10.05 0.39
CA LYS A 67 5.81 -9.73 1.79
C LYS A 67 5.30 -10.79 2.76
N LEU A 68 4.11 -11.34 2.53
CA LEU A 68 3.57 -12.47 3.30
C LEU A 68 4.34 -13.77 3.05
N SER A 69 4.87 -13.98 1.84
CA SER A 69 5.71 -15.14 1.56
C SER A 69 7.06 -15.09 2.30
N ILE A 70 7.56 -13.88 2.59
CA ILE A 70 8.76 -13.67 3.43
C ILE A 70 8.43 -13.94 4.90
N ASN A 71 7.31 -13.40 5.39
CA ASN A 71 6.84 -13.62 6.74
C ASN A 71 5.30 -13.44 6.83
N PRO A 72 4.54 -14.50 7.13
CA PRO A 72 3.08 -14.46 7.15
C PRO A 72 2.52 -13.64 8.33
N GLU A 73 3.35 -13.32 9.32
CA GLU A 73 2.94 -12.52 10.48
C GLU A 73 2.87 -11.02 10.18
N HIS A 74 3.27 -10.56 8.98
CA HIS A 74 3.06 -9.19 8.53
C HIS A 74 1.56 -8.90 8.35
N ARG A 75 1.13 -7.69 8.71
CA ARG A 75 -0.27 -7.29 8.57
C ARG A 75 -0.39 -5.97 7.80
N PHE A 76 -1.49 -5.82 7.08
CA PHE A 76 -1.72 -4.71 6.18
C PHE A 76 -3.02 -3.99 6.52
N ALA A 77 -3.02 -2.67 6.32
CA ALA A 77 -4.20 -1.83 6.32
C ALA A 77 -4.15 -0.87 5.13
N PHE A 78 -5.30 -0.28 4.80
CA PHE A 78 -5.46 0.55 3.61
C PHE A 78 -6.08 1.89 3.96
N ALA A 79 -5.59 2.94 3.34
CA ALA A 79 -6.17 4.27 3.38
C ALA A 79 -6.18 4.88 1.98
N SER A 80 -7.13 5.77 1.73
CA SER A 80 -7.14 6.65 0.57
C SER A 80 -6.82 8.08 0.99
N LEU A 81 -6.10 8.81 0.16
CA LEU A 81 -5.79 10.22 0.36
C LEU A 81 -6.51 11.05 -0.71
N SER A 82 -7.47 11.87 -0.29
CA SER A 82 -8.06 12.94 -1.11
C SER A 82 -7.61 14.29 -0.53
N LYS A 83 -8.50 15.13 -0.01
CA LYS A 83 -8.09 16.30 0.78
C LYS A 83 -7.35 15.89 2.07
N SER A 84 -7.79 14.80 2.67
CA SER A 84 -7.23 14.24 3.90
C SER A 84 -7.29 12.71 3.82
N ALA A 85 -6.51 12.02 4.65
CA ALA A 85 -6.52 10.56 4.66
C ALA A 85 -7.80 9.98 5.27
N SER A 86 -8.38 9.00 4.59
CA SER A 86 -9.52 8.21 5.05
C SER A 86 -9.15 6.72 5.14
N TRP A 87 -9.32 6.14 6.33
CA TRP A 87 -9.07 4.72 6.56
C TRP A 87 -10.12 3.86 5.87
N ARG A 88 -9.70 2.79 5.22
CA ARG A 88 -10.62 1.80 4.63
C ARG A 88 -10.70 0.60 5.56
N ALA A 89 -11.84 0.45 6.22
CA ALA A 89 -12.08 -0.72 7.05
C ALA A 89 -12.38 -1.93 6.17
N HIS A 90 -11.93 -3.09 6.61
CA HIS A 90 -12.36 -4.35 6.02
C HIS A 90 -13.81 -4.56 6.39
N VAL A 91 -14.71 -4.51 5.41
CA VAL A 91 -16.11 -4.91 5.61
C VAL A 91 -16.14 -6.44 5.65
N ARG A 92 -15.62 -7.05 6.74
CA ARG A 92 -15.82 -8.48 7.03
C ARG A 92 -17.26 -8.78 7.44
N TYR A 93 -17.99 -7.76 7.90
CA TYR A 93 -19.29 -7.92 8.55
C TYR A 93 -20.49 -8.04 7.59
N LEU A 94 -20.39 -7.63 6.32
CA LEU A 94 -21.48 -7.91 5.38
C LEU A 94 -21.62 -9.42 5.15
N TYR A 95 -20.51 -10.15 5.16
CA TYR A 95 -20.49 -11.61 5.05
C TYR A 95 -21.05 -12.29 6.32
N CYS A 96 -20.73 -11.78 7.52
CA CYS A 96 -21.36 -12.28 8.74
C CYS A 96 -22.86 -12.00 8.80
N ILE A 97 -23.33 -10.83 8.35
CA ILE A 97 -24.77 -10.54 8.27
C ILE A 97 -25.43 -11.45 7.24
N LEU A 98 -24.82 -11.66 6.07
CA LEU A 98 -25.30 -12.59 5.04
C LEU A 98 -25.37 -14.03 5.55
N VAL A 99 -24.32 -14.52 6.22
CA VAL A 99 -24.26 -15.89 6.77
C VAL A 99 -25.25 -16.06 7.93
N ILE A 100 -25.40 -15.06 8.81
CA ILE A 100 -26.42 -15.10 9.88
C ILE A 100 -27.83 -15.08 9.29
N PHE A 101 -28.08 -14.28 8.23
CA PHE A 101 -29.38 -14.30 7.55
C PHE A 101 -29.64 -15.64 6.87
N GLN A 102 -28.64 -16.23 6.22
CA GLN A 102 -28.78 -17.50 5.51
C GLN A 102 -29.00 -18.68 6.47
N ILE A 103 -28.29 -18.71 7.62
CA ILE A 103 -28.52 -19.70 8.69
C ILE A 103 -29.92 -19.51 9.31
N LYS A 104 -30.38 -18.27 9.47
CA LYS A 104 -31.72 -17.98 10.03
C LYS A 104 -32.85 -18.24 9.02
N GLU A 105 -32.54 -18.24 7.73
CA GLU A 105 -33.47 -18.57 6.63
C GLU A 105 -33.60 -20.10 6.47
N GLU A 106 -32.50 -20.85 6.54
CA GLU A 106 -32.49 -22.32 6.52
C GLU A 106 -33.21 -22.92 7.74
N GLN A 107 -33.13 -22.26 8.91
CA GLN A 107 -33.92 -22.61 10.10
C GLN A 107 -35.41 -22.21 10.01
N ARG A 108 -35.80 -21.38 9.03
CA ARG A 108 -37.18 -20.88 8.84
C ARG A 108 -37.87 -21.50 7.61
N GLU A 109 -37.13 -22.19 6.74
CA GLU A 109 -37.67 -23.04 5.66
C GLU A 109 -38.46 -24.24 6.19
N GLU A 110 -38.20 -24.72 7.41
CA GLU A 110 -39.02 -25.77 8.05
C GLU A 110 -40.43 -25.30 8.45
N GLU A 111 -40.67 -23.99 8.62
CA GLU A 111 -41.96 -23.48 9.15
C GLU A 111 -42.87 -22.80 8.11
N ILE A 112 -42.37 -22.35 6.96
CA ILE A 112 -43.16 -21.50 6.04
C ILE A 112 -43.30 -22.12 4.65
N GLY A 113 -44.50 -22.63 4.38
CA GLY A 113 -44.86 -23.26 3.10
C GLY A 113 -44.57 -22.40 1.84
N LYS A 114 -44.16 -23.11 0.78
CA LYS A 114 -43.57 -22.64 -0.50
C LYS A 114 -44.24 -21.44 -1.20
N GLY A 115 -45.50 -21.12 -0.90
CA GLY A 115 -46.24 -20.00 -1.52
C GLY A 115 -45.87 -18.60 -1.01
N LYS A 116 -45.39 -18.47 0.24
CA LYS A 116 -44.98 -17.18 0.82
C LYS A 116 -43.53 -16.78 0.46
N MET A 117 -42.76 -17.73 -0.04
CA MET A 117 -41.34 -17.59 -0.39
C MET A 117 -41.11 -16.62 -1.57
N LEU A 118 -41.99 -16.63 -2.58
CA LEU A 118 -41.84 -15.78 -3.76
C LEU A 118 -42.13 -14.29 -3.47
N LEU A 119 -42.98 -14.01 -2.48
CA LEU A 119 -43.26 -12.64 -2.04
C LEU A 119 -42.11 -12.08 -1.19
N LEU A 120 -41.52 -12.93 -0.33
CA LEU A 120 -40.36 -12.61 0.49
C LEU A 120 -39.10 -12.39 -0.37
N LEU A 121 -38.83 -13.25 -1.37
CA LEU A 121 -37.71 -13.05 -2.30
C LEU A 121 -37.83 -11.74 -3.09
N LYS A 122 -39.05 -11.33 -3.47
CA LYS A 122 -39.28 -10.03 -4.12
C LYS A 122 -39.10 -8.85 -3.17
N LEU A 123 -39.52 -8.98 -1.91
CA LEU A 123 -39.32 -7.97 -0.87
C LEU A 123 -37.84 -7.84 -0.49
N VAL A 124 -37.13 -8.96 -0.34
CA VAL A 124 -35.69 -9.01 -0.07
C VAL A 124 -34.93 -8.43 -1.26
N SER A 125 -35.21 -8.84 -2.50
CA SER A 125 -34.65 -8.21 -3.71
C SER A 125 -34.86 -6.69 -3.74
N SER A 126 -36.05 -6.21 -3.39
CA SER A 126 -36.37 -4.78 -3.41
C SER A 126 -35.70 -4.03 -2.26
N PHE A 127 -35.60 -4.65 -1.09
CA PHE A 127 -34.87 -4.14 0.06
C PHE A 127 -33.36 -4.11 -0.19
N TRP A 128 -32.80 -5.09 -0.90
CA TRP A 128 -31.40 -5.13 -1.29
C TRP A 128 -31.05 -4.08 -2.35
N VAL A 129 -31.94 -3.81 -3.30
CA VAL A 129 -31.77 -2.69 -4.25
C VAL A 129 -31.81 -1.35 -3.51
N ALA A 130 -32.72 -1.19 -2.53
CA ALA A 130 -32.76 0.01 -1.69
C ALA A 130 -31.51 0.16 -0.81
N VAL A 131 -31.04 -0.91 -0.18
CA VAL A 131 -29.87 -0.92 0.71
C VAL A 131 -28.55 -0.68 -0.06
N LEU A 132 -28.39 -1.24 -1.27
CA LEU A 132 -27.20 -0.98 -2.11
C LEU A 132 -27.18 0.44 -2.70
N VAL A 133 -28.35 1.05 -2.92
CA VAL A 133 -28.47 2.41 -3.48
C VAL A 133 -28.39 3.49 -2.38
N GLU A 134 -28.91 3.23 -1.17
CA GLU A 134 -29.00 4.24 -0.11
C GLU A 134 -27.90 4.17 0.96
N ILE A 135 -27.10 3.11 1.04
CA ILE A 135 -25.98 3.04 1.99
C ILE A 135 -24.98 4.21 1.85
N PRO A 136 -24.63 4.71 0.64
CA PRO A 136 -23.76 5.89 0.54
C PRO A 136 -24.40 7.15 1.14
N ALA A 137 -25.72 7.32 1.01
CA ALA A 137 -26.45 8.48 1.50
C ALA A 137 -26.65 8.44 3.02
N LEU A 138 -26.99 7.27 3.58
CA LEU A 138 -27.14 7.08 5.02
C LEU A 138 -25.81 7.16 5.78
N LEU A 139 -24.71 6.67 5.19
CA LEU A 139 -23.37 6.83 5.77
C LEU A 139 -22.92 8.29 5.75
N SER A 140 -23.30 9.06 4.71
CA SER A 140 -23.02 10.49 4.62
C SER A 140 -23.87 11.31 5.60
N ALA A 141 -25.12 10.91 5.86
CA ALA A 141 -25.97 11.55 6.86
C ALA A 141 -25.47 11.31 8.30
N LEU A 142 -24.97 10.11 8.61
CA LEU A 142 -24.42 9.78 9.93
C LEU A 142 -23.07 10.46 10.21
N LEU A 143 -22.29 10.80 9.18
CA LEU A 143 -20.99 11.46 9.31
C LEU A 143 -21.08 12.99 9.41
N ILE A 144 -22.21 13.60 9.01
CA ILE A 144 -22.42 15.05 9.06
C ILE A 144 -23.26 15.47 10.29
N GLY A 145 -24.09 14.58 10.83
CA GLY A 145 -25.00 14.86 11.95
C GLY A 145 -24.40 14.67 13.35
N GLY A 146 -23.35 15.39 13.69
CA GLY A 146 -22.92 15.50 15.09
C GLY A 146 -23.81 16.45 15.88
N LYS A 147 -24.99 15.98 16.35
CA LYS A 147 -25.69 16.46 17.58
C LYS A 147 -27.08 15.82 17.75
N ASN A 148 -27.27 15.23 18.93
CA ASN A 148 -28.50 15.07 19.71
C ASN A 148 -29.81 14.79 18.94
N ALA A 149 -30.11 13.50 18.74
CA ALA A 149 -31.49 13.05 18.65
C ALA A 149 -31.70 11.97 19.73
N SER A 150 -32.38 12.34 20.81
CA SER A 150 -32.93 11.41 21.78
C SER A 150 -34.18 10.81 21.13
N MET A 151 -34.15 9.52 20.84
CA MET A 151 -35.32 8.80 20.33
C MET A 151 -35.45 7.55 21.19
N ASP A 152 -36.46 7.56 22.07
CA ASP A 152 -36.81 6.45 22.94
C ASP A 152 -37.25 5.26 22.08
N ILE A 153 -36.47 4.18 22.10
CA ILE A 153 -36.82 2.92 21.45
C ILE A 153 -36.97 1.85 22.53
N ILE A 154 -38.22 1.39 22.61
CA ILE A 154 -38.78 0.16 23.17
C ILE A 154 -37.76 -0.84 23.71
N SER A 155 -37.91 -1.12 25.00
CA SER A 155 -37.16 -2.06 25.83
C SER A 155 -37.38 -3.51 25.39
N ASP A 156 -36.45 -4.05 24.60
CA ASP A 156 -36.36 -5.49 24.33
C ASP A 156 -34.95 -6.00 24.73
N PRO A 157 -34.82 -6.85 25.76
CA PRO A 157 -33.53 -7.12 26.41
C PRO A 157 -32.59 -8.05 25.61
N GLU A 158 -33.01 -8.60 24.47
CA GLU A 158 -32.14 -9.45 23.62
C GLU A 158 -31.38 -8.68 22.52
N ILE A 159 -31.66 -7.38 22.31
CA ILE A 159 -31.04 -6.57 21.25
C ILE A 159 -29.82 -5.77 21.78
N PHE A 160 -29.41 -5.98 23.03
CA PHE A 160 -28.36 -5.17 23.68
C PHE A 160 -26.91 -5.52 23.26
N TRP A 161 -26.68 -6.62 22.52
CA TRP A 161 -25.34 -6.99 22.04
C TRP A 161 -24.96 -6.42 20.67
N VAL A 162 -25.91 -5.89 19.92
CA VAL A 162 -25.68 -5.41 18.54
C VAL A 162 -24.85 -4.11 18.47
N PRO A 163 -25.03 -3.11 19.37
CA PRO A 163 -24.27 -1.86 19.28
C PRO A 163 -22.79 -2.02 19.65
N SER A 164 -22.41 -3.06 20.41
CA SER A 164 -21.02 -3.35 20.74
C SER A 164 -20.25 -4.08 19.62
N ILE A 165 -20.96 -4.65 18.64
CA ILE A 165 -20.40 -5.39 17.49
C ILE A 165 -20.21 -4.48 16.26
N MET A 166 -20.83 -3.29 16.23
CA MET A 166 -20.73 -2.34 15.12
C MET A 166 -19.61 -1.30 15.27
N LYS A 167 -18.46 -1.67 15.83
CA LYS A 167 -17.25 -0.87 15.67
C LYS A 167 -16.63 -1.28 14.33
N LEU A 168 -16.81 -0.45 13.30
CA LEU A 168 -16.11 -0.57 12.01
C LEU A 168 -14.61 -0.65 12.31
N ARG A 169 -14.08 -1.88 12.40
CA ARG A 169 -12.78 -2.12 13.00
C ARG A 169 -11.73 -1.73 11.97
N LYS A 170 -10.91 -0.73 12.32
CA LYS A 170 -9.71 -0.33 11.58
C LYS A 170 -8.64 -1.40 11.78
N ASP A 171 -8.88 -2.58 11.22
CA ASP A 171 -8.06 -3.75 11.52
C ASP A 171 -6.98 -3.97 10.47
N PHE A 172 -5.81 -4.32 10.98
CA PHE A 172 -4.71 -4.88 10.22
C PHE A 172 -4.99 -6.36 9.92
N SER A 173 -4.75 -6.80 8.69
CA SER A 173 -4.99 -8.18 8.26
C SER A 173 -3.82 -8.76 7.49
N SER A 174 -3.54 -10.04 7.67
CA SER A 174 -2.61 -10.84 6.87
C SER A 174 -3.30 -11.56 5.69
N GLU A 175 -4.62 -11.40 5.52
CA GLU A 175 -5.38 -12.08 4.47
C GLU A 175 -5.32 -11.32 3.14
N VAL A 176 -4.97 -12.01 2.06
CA VAL A 176 -4.84 -11.42 0.72
C VAL A 176 -6.22 -10.97 0.18
N GLU A 177 -7.28 -11.67 0.54
CA GLU A 177 -8.67 -11.40 0.15
C GLU A 177 -9.15 -10.06 0.73
N CYS A 178 -8.72 -9.76 1.96
CA CYS A 178 -8.98 -8.48 2.61
C CYS A 178 -8.32 -7.32 1.84
N ALA A 179 -7.11 -7.54 1.32
CA ALA A 179 -6.41 -6.59 0.46
C ALA A 179 -7.12 -6.42 -0.90
N ILE A 180 -7.49 -7.52 -1.56
CA ILE A 180 -8.23 -7.49 -2.84
C ILE A 180 -9.53 -6.70 -2.67
N ALA A 181 -10.29 -6.94 -1.61
CA ALA A 181 -11.53 -6.22 -1.32
C ALA A 181 -11.29 -4.71 -1.11
N ALA A 182 -10.28 -4.35 -0.33
CA ALA A 182 -9.93 -2.94 -0.08
C ALA A 182 -9.50 -2.22 -1.38
N LEU A 183 -8.68 -2.88 -2.21
CA LEU A 183 -8.20 -2.33 -3.48
C LEU A 183 -9.30 -2.23 -4.53
N ARG A 184 -10.26 -3.16 -4.59
CA ARG A 184 -11.44 -3.06 -5.45
C ARG A 184 -12.28 -1.84 -5.11
N GLY A 185 -12.36 -1.47 -3.83
CA GLY A 185 -13.08 -0.27 -3.39
C GLY A 185 -12.37 1.05 -3.69
N LEU A 186 -11.08 1.05 -4.03
CA LEU A 186 -10.36 2.27 -4.39
C LEU A 186 -10.86 2.80 -5.73
N ALA A 187 -11.37 4.03 -5.72
CA ALA A 187 -11.80 4.77 -6.89
C ALA A 187 -11.22 6.17 -6.81
N ALA A 188 -10.87 6.73 -7.97
CA ALA A 188 -10.43 8.11 -8.06
C ALA A 188 -11.56 9.06 -7.69
N THR A 189 -11.21 10.18 -7.08
CA THR A 189 -12.08 11.29 -6.78
C THR A 189 -11.84 12.42 -7.77
N SER A 190 -12.69 13.44 -7.77
CA SER A 190 -12.39 14.67 -8.49
C SER A 190 -11.08 15.30 -8.00
N SER A 191 -10.47 16.14 -8.83
CA SER A 191 -9.30 16.92 -8.43
C SER A 191 -9.61 17.64 -7.12
N CYS A 192 -8.76 17.39 -6.14
CA CYS A 192 -8.79 18.03 -4.85
C CYS A 192 -7.44 18.74 -4.71
N GLY A 193 -7.43 19.98 -4.21
CA GLY A 193 -6.22 20.81 -4.10
C GLY A 193 -5.11 20.21 -3.20
N PRO A 194 -4.39 21.01 -2.40
CA PRO A 194 -3.29 20.46 -1.60
C PRO A 194 -3.80 19.38 -0.63
N ALA A 195 -3.10 18.24 -0.61
CA ALA A 195 -3.40 17.14 0.29
C ALA A 195 -2.86 17.46 1.69
N ASP A 196 -3.68 17.31 2.73
CA ASP A 196 -3.24 17.44 4.12
C ASP A 196 -2.83 16.07 4.69
N LEU A 197 -1.52 15.88 4.88
CA LEU A 197 -0.97 14.66 5.47
C LEU A 197 -1.06 14.66 7.00
N THR A 198 -1.47 15.76 7.64
CA THR A 198 -1.57 15.85 9.11
C THR A 198 -2.48 14.78 9.68
N SER A 199 -3.63 14.53 9.04
CA SER A 199 -4.56 13.49 9.51
C SER A 199 -3.96 12.09 9.36
N LEU A 200 -3.23 11.82 8.27
CA LEU A 200 -2.51 10.57 8.05
C LEU A 200 -1.48 10.34 9.17
N PHE A 201 -0.67 11.36 9.47
CA PHE A 201 0.39 11.25 10.47
C PHE A 201 -0.18 11.05 11.88
N ARG A 202 -1.28 11.74 12.23
CA ARG A 202 -1.96 11.53 13.53
C ARG A 202 -2.45 10.09 13.69
N VAL A 203 -3.06 9.53 12.65
CA VAL A 203 -3.54 8.15 12.67
C VAL A 203 -2.36 7.17 12.69
N ALA A 204 -1.36 7.38 11.85
CA ALA A 204 -0.16 6.55 11.79
C ALA A 204 0.57 6.52 13.15
N ALA A 205 0.76 7.67 13.79
CA ALA A 205 1.36 7.76 15.12
C ALA A 205 0.57 7.02 16.21
N HIS A 206 -0.76 7.08 16.14
CA HIS A 206 -1.63 6.38 17.08
C HIS A 206 -1.53 4.86 16.90
N GLU A 207 -1.60 4.38 15.66
CA GLU A 207 -1.47 2.95 15.37
C GLU A 207 -0.06 2.44 15.64
N ALA A 208 0.97 3.25 15.40
CA ALA A 208 2.35 2.89 15.71
C ALA A 208 2.58 2.61 17.20
N LYS A 209 1.96 3.40 18.09
CA LYS A 209 2.01 3.13 19.54
C LYS A 209 1.38 1.78 19.89
N LYS A 210 0.29 1.39 19.22
CA LYS A 210 -0.35 0.08 19.42
C LYS A 210 0.50 -1.06 18.87
N SER A 211 1.08 -0.90 17.68
CA SER A 211 2.00 -1.88 17.09
C SER A 211 3.20 -2.11 18.00
N ARG A 212 3.79 -1.03 18.55
CA ARG A 212 4.92 -1.12 19.48
C ARG A 212 4.56 -1.87 20.76
N ALA A 213 3.34 -1.69 21.29
CA ALA A 213 2.84 -2.46 22.44
C ALA A 213 2.73 -3.97 22.15
N GLN A 214 2.64 -4.35 20.87
CA GLN A 214 2.64 -5.75 20.40
C GLN A 214 4.02 -6.23 19.93
N ASN A 215 5.08 -5.46 20.20
CA ASN A 215 6.46 -5.72 19.73
C ASN A 215 6.59 -5.77 18.19
N ARG A 216 5.83 -4.90 17.51
CA ARG A 216 5.80 -4.75 16.05
C ARG A 216 6.22 -3.34 15.67
N ILE A 217 6.79 -3.19 14.47
CA ILE A 217 7.08 -1.86 13.91
C ILE A 217 5.94 -1.42 13.00
N PHE A 218 5.76 -0.11 12.87
CA PHE A 218 4.73 0.47 12.03
C PHE A 218 5.34 1.21 10.86
N ARG A 219 4.82 0.93 9.67
CA ARG A 219 5.32 1.46 8.40
C ARG A 219 4.17 2.00 7.58
N VAL A 220 4.35 3.18 7.01
CA VAL A 220 3.42 3.79 6.06
C VAL A 220 4.09 3.78 4.69
N ILE A 221 3.40 3.26 3.68
CA ILE A 221 3.80 3.40 2.29
C ILE A 221 2.78 4.32 1.64
N LEU A 222 3.20 5.56 1.35
CA LEU A 222 2.40 6.58 0.68
C LEU A 222 2.66 6.52 -0.81
N ILE A 223 1.60 6.33 -1.60
CA ILE A 223 1.65 6.42 -3.06
C ILE A 223 0.96 7.73 -3.45
N TYR A 224 1.76 8.73 -3.84
CA TYR A 224 1.31 10.09 -4.13
C TYR A 224 1.26 10.32 -5.63
N CYS A 225 0.16 10.88 -6.15
CA CYS A 225 -0.07 11.01 -7.59
C CYS A 225 -0.22 12.46 -8.07
N ARG A 226 -0.46 13.42 -7.17
CA ARG A 226 -0.62 14.83 -7.54
C ARG A 226 0.72 15.48 -7.89
N SER A 227 0.76 16.15 -9.03
CA SER A 227 1.90 16.96 -9.47
C SER A 227 1.58 18.45 -9.49
N SER A 228 0.30 18.81 -9.40
CA SER A 228 -0.20 20.18 -9.46
C SER A 228 -0.14 20.95 -8.13
N ALA A 229 -0.07 20.25 -6.99
CA ALA A 229 -0.09 20.89 -5.67
C ALA A 229 0.75 20.10 -4.66
N LYS A 230 1.61 20.82 -3.92
CA LYS A 230 2.40 20.21 -2.84
C LYS A 230 1.53 19.75 -1.66
N PRO A 231 1.84 18.61 -1.03
CA PRO A 231 1.20 18.23 0.21
C PRO A 231 1.57 19.21 1.33
N GLN A 232 0.69 19.31 2.31
CA GLN A 232 0.91 20.11 3.52
C GLN A 232 0.80 19.21 4.73
N HIS A 233 1.54 19.54 5.79
CA HIS A 233 1.43 18.86 7.05
C HIS A 233 1.81 19.78 8.21
N GLN A 234 1.23 19.53 9.38
CA GLN A 234 1.61 20.14 10.64
C GLN A 234 1.97 19.03 11.62
N TRP A 235 3.26 18.77 11.78
CA TRP A 235 3.76 17.69 12.61
C TRP A 235 4.86 18.18 13.59
N PRO A 236 4.88 17.72 14.85
CA PRO A 236 5.95 18.07 15.77
C PRO A 236 7.32 17.51 15.32
N VAL A 237 8.34 18.36 15.30
CA VAL A 237 9.72 18.06 14.84
C VAL A 237 10.43 16.88 15.54
N ASN A 238 9.94 16.42 16.70
CA ASN A 238 10.58 15.37 17.50
C ASN A 238 9.73 14.09 17.63
N GLN A 239 8.74 13.89 16.76
CA GLN A 239 7.84 12.74 16.85
C GLN A 239 8.02 11.77 15.68
N LYS A 240 9.03 10.91 15.80
CA LYS A 240 9.36 9.83 14.85
C LYS A 240 8.88 8.49 15.39
N LEU A 241 7.61 8.16 15.14
CA LEU A 241 6.97 6.97 15.72
C LEU A 241 6.77 5.82 14.72
N PHE A 242 6.91 6.10 13.42
CA PHE A 242 6.71 5.13 12.35
C PHE A 242 7.70 5.40 11.24
N THR A 243 7.84 4.49 10.27
CA THR A 243 8.64 4.73 9.06
C THR A 243 7.73 5.14 7.91
N LEU A 244 8.07 6.20 7.17
CA LEU A 244 7.37 6.59 5.95
C LEU A 244 8.22 6.23 4.72
N ASP A 245 7.61 5.52 3.77
CA ASP A 245 8.12 5.41 2.41
C ASP A 245 7.17 6.11 1.45
N VAL A 246 7.72 6.69 0.39
CA VAL A 246 6.98 7.43 -0.61
C VAL A 246 7.25 6.90 -2.01
N LEU A 247 6.18 6.61 -2.74
CA LEU A 247 6.19 6.43 -4.19
C LEU A 247 5.49 7.62 -4.83
N TYR A 248 6.28 8.48 -5.48
CA TYR A 248 5.77 9.66 -6.16
C TYR A 248 5.60 9.39 -7.66
N LEU A 249 4.37 9.34 -8.14
CA LEU A 249 4.04 9.14 -9.54
C LEU A 249 3.50 10.44 -10.11
N HIS A 250 4.08 10.92 -11.19
CA HIS A 250 3.69 12.22 -11.75
C HIS A 250 3.88 12.27 -13.26
N ASP A 251 3.40 13.34 -13.89
CA ASP A 251 3.76 13.71 -15.24
C ASP A 251 5.04 14.55 -15.26
N LYS A 252 5.68 14.62 -16.43
CA LYS A 252 6.84 15.51 -16.60
C LYS A 252 6.46 16.96 -16.27
N PRO A 253 7.42 17.79 -15.83
CA PRO A 253 7.19 19.21 -15.62
C PRO A 253 6.56 19.87 -16.86
N GLY A 254 5.54 20.68 -16.62
CA GLY A 254 4.75 21.42 -17.60
C GLY A 254 4.20 22.71 -16.97
N PRO A 255 3.42 23.51 -17.70
CA PRO A 255 2.92 24.80 -17.21
C PRO A 255 1.93 24.67 -16.04
N ASP A 256 1.24 23.53 -15.94
CA ASP A 256 0.15 23.32 -14.99
C ASP A 256 0.55 22.44 -13.78
N ASN A 257 1.84 22.11 -13.62
CA ASN A 257 2.32 21.29 -12.52
C ASN A 257 3.69 21.72 -11.98
N CYS A 258 4.03 21.29 -10.76
CA CYS A 258 5.26 21.61 -10.06
C CYS A 258 5.88 20.38 -9.36
N PRO A 259 6.23 19.31 -10.11
CA PRO A 259 6.64 18.04 -9.51
C PRO A 259 7.90 18.14 -8.63
N GLN A 260 8.80 19.09 -8.90
CA GLN A 260 9.97 19.31 -8.03
C GLN A 260 9.55 19.83 -6.65
N GLU A 261 8.67 20.81 -6.58
CA GLU A 261 8.18 21.35 -5.30
C GLU A 261 7.41 20.29 -4.50
N VAL A 262 6.68 19.42 -5.21
CA VAL A 262 5.98 18.29 -4.60
C VAL A 262 6.99 17.28 -4.04
N TYR A 263 8.02 16.93 -4.81
CA TYR A 263 9.07 16.03 -4.37
C TYR A 263 9.78 16.57 -3.12
N ASP A 264 10.20 17.83 -3.14
CA ASP A 264 10.87 18.48 -2.01
C ASP A 264 10.00 18.45 -0.75
N ALA A 265 8.69 18.71 -0.88
CA ALA A 265 7.75 18.63 0.23
C ALA A 265 7.54 17.20 0.76
N LEU A 266 7.64 16.18 -0.10
CA LEU A 266 7.55 14.77 0.28
C LEU A 266 8.84 14.30 0.98
N VAL A 267 10.01 14.76 0.53
CA VAL A 267 11.30 14.52 1.20
C VAL A 267 11.27 15.12 2.61
N ASP A 268 10.87 16.39 2.72
CA ASP A 268 10.72 17.09 3.99
C ASP A 268 9.80 16.30 4.95
N ALA A 269 8.61 15.90 4.48
CA ALA A 269 7.68 15.11 5.27
C ALA A 269 8.26 13.75 5.71
N LEU A 270 9.01 13.07 4.84
CA LEU A 270 9.65 11.79 5.12
C LEU A 270 10.73 11.90 6.20
N GLU A 271 11.58 12.93 6.12
CA GLU A 271 12.62 13.21 7.12
C GLU A 271 12.03 13.54 8.49
N HIS A 272 10.91 14.27 8.50
CA HIS A 272 10.24 14.72 9.73
C HIS A 272 9.60 13.58 10.54
N VAL A 273 9.03 12.56 9.87
CA VAL A 273 8.22 11.54 10.57
C VAL A 273 8.89 10.18 10.77
N SER A 274 9.95 9.87 10.02
CA SER A 274 10.46 8.50 9.93
C SER A 274 11.39 8.10 11.09
N GLU A 275 11.04 7.02 11.80
CA GLU A 275 11.84 6.39 12.88
C GLU A 275 13.06 5.65 12.32
N TYR A 276 12.85 4.80 11.32
CA TYR A 276 13.91 4.22 10.50
C TYR A 276 14.06 5.03 9.22
N GLU A 277 15.14 4.81 8.47
CA GLU A 277 15.34 5.48 7.19
C GLU A 277 14.17 5.19 6.25
N GLY A 278 13.50 6.23 5.79
CA GLY A 278 12.44 6.17 4.79
C GLY A 278 13.00 6.20 3.37
N TYR A 279 12.37 5.49 2.44
CA TYR A 279 12.72 5.56 1.02
C TYR A 279 11.73 6.42 0.24
N ILE A 280 12.24 7.20 -0.70
CA ILE A 280 11.43 7.94 -1.68
C ILE A 280 11.84 7.55 -3.09
N HIS A 281 10.88 7.13 -3.90
CA HIS A 281 11.08 6.85 -5.31
C HIS A 281 10.12 7.68 -6.16
N GLU A 282 10.63 8.27 -7.23
CA GLU A 282 9.84 9.04 -8.19
C GLU A 282 9.75 8.36 -9.55
N SER A 283 8.65 8.58 -10.28
CA SER A 283 8.49 8.14 -11.66
C SER A 283 7.63 9.12 -12.46
N GLY A 284 8.29 9.98 -13.24
CA GLY A 284 7.68 10.89 -14.21
C GLY A 284 7.41 10.29 -15.61
N GLN A 285 7.76 9.02 -15.84
CA GLN A 285 7.76 8.43 -17.18
C GLN A 285 6.48 7.65 -17.53
N GLY A 286 5.64 7.33 -16.55
CA GLY A 286 4.42 6.54 -16.76
C GLY A 286 4.67 5.07 -17.14
N LEU A 287 5.82 4.48 -16.79
CA LEU A 287 6.13 3.07 -17.08
C LEU A 287 5.74 2.18 -15.89
N ALA A 288 4.76 1.28 -16.07
CA ALA A 288 4.30 0.42 -14.98
C ALA A 288 5.42 -0.47 -14.41
N ARG A 289 6.34 -0.94 -15.26
CA ARG A 289 7.53 -1.71 -14.86
C ARG A 289 8.40 -0.98 -13.82
N VAL A 290 8.49 0.35 -13.91
CA VAL A 290 9.28 1.16 -12.96
C VAL A 290 8.60 1.17 -11.59
N LEU A 291 7.28 1.35 -11.55
CA LEU A 291 6.48 1.22 -10.32
C LEU A 291 6.67 -0.16 -9.67
N PHE A 292 6.56 -1.26 -10.43
CA PHE A 292 6.77 -2.60 -9.90
C PHE A 292 8.18 -2.78 -9.32
N ARG A 293 9.21 -2.27 -10.01
CA ARG A 293 10.58 -2.31 -9.51
C ARG A 293 10.71 -1.58 -8.17
N HIS A 294 10.16 -0.38 -8.05
CA HIS A 294 10.20 0.37 -6.79
C HIS A 294 9.45 -0.36 -5.68
N MET A 295 8.28 -0.94 -5.96
CA MET A 295 7.59 -1.77 -4.98
C MET A 295 8.43 -2.97 -4.52
N CYS A 296 9.17 -3.62 -5.42
CA CYS A 296 10.06 -4.71 -5.04
C CYS A 296 11.19 -4.24 -4.11
N VAL A 297 11.75 -3.05 -4.31
CA VAL A 297 12.77 -2.48 -3.40
C VAL A 297 12.18 -2.25 -2.00
N LEU A 298 10.95 -1.78 -1.94
CA LEU A 298 10.22 -1.56 -0.70
C LEU A 298 9.87 -2.87 0.04
N LEU A 299 10.04 -4.07 -0.54
CA LEU A 299 9.91 -5.33 0.21
C LEU A 299 10.92 -5.45 1.35
N SER A 300 12.05 -4.75 1.25
CA SER A 300 13.07 -4.72 2.29
C SER A 300 12.49 -4.27 3.64
N HIS A 301 12.91 -4.93 4.71
CA HIS A 301 12.46 -4.63 6.06
C HIS A 301 13.17 -3.36 6.58
N PRO A 302 12.46 -2.39 7.22
CA PRO A 302 13.08 -1.15 7.70
C PRO A 302 14.30 -1.34 8.62
N GLN A 303 14.30 -2.37 9.48
CA GLN A 303 15.44 -2.70 10.36
C GLN A 303 16.63 -3.39 9.65
N GLN A 304 16.49 -3.77 8.38
CA GLN A 304 17.51 -4.55 7.65
C GLN A 304 18.04 -3.85 6.40
N ARG A 305 17.25 -2.97 5.79
CA ARG A 305 17.66 -2.26 4.58
C ARG A 305 18.78 -1.26 4.88
N CYS A 306 19.72 -1.14 3.96
CA CYS A 306 20.75 -0.10 4.02
C CYS A 306 20.17 1.27 3.67
N PRO A 307 20.94 2.34 3.80
CA PRO A 307 20.52 3.62 3.26
C PRO A 307 20.26 3.60 1.76
N GLN A 308 19.29 4.39 1.29
CA GLN A 308 18.81 4.35 -0.10
C GLN A 308 19.95 4.65 -1.09
N GLU A 309 20.89 5.51 -0.71
CA GLU A 309 22.09 5.86 -1.48
C GLU A 309 23.05 4.68 -1.71
N TYR A 310 22.99 3.64 -0.87
CA TYR A 310 23.82 2.43 -0.96
C TYR A 310 23.09 1.25 -1.61
N VAL A 311 21.85 1.43 -2.08
CA VAL A 311 21.09 0.36 -2.73
C VAL A 311 21.64 0.12 -4.14
N ASP A 312 22.53 -0.87 -4.27
CA ASP A 312 22.98 -1.36 -5.58
C ASP A 312 22.13 -2.55 -6.04
N ILE A 313 21.26 -2.32 -7.02
CA ILE A 313 20.48 -3.40 -7.65
C ILE A 313 21.25 -3.85 -8.89
N PRO A 314 21.76 -5.10 -8.90
CA PRO A 314 22.52 -5.61 -10.03
C PRO A 314 21.76 -5.43 -11.35
N LYS A 315 22.44 -4.87 -12.36
CA LYS A 315 21.87 -4.74 -13.71
C LYS A 315 21.56 -6.14 -14.26
N SER A 316 20.49 -6.24 -15.04
CA SER A 316 20.04 -7.49 -15.64
C SER A 316 21.17 -8.21 -16.39
N LEU A 317 21.41 -9.47 -16.04
CA LEU A 317 22.48 -10.31 -16.59
C LEU A 317 22.37 -10.57 -18.10
N THR A 318 21.21 -10.27 -18.71
CA THR A 318 20.93 -10.53 -20.13
C THR A 318 21.53 -9.50 -21.09
N LYS A 319 22.23 -8.46 -20.60
CA LYS A 319 22.97 -7.48 -21.41
C LYS A 319 24.50 -7.64 -21.34
N LYS A 320 25.02 -8.87 -21.20
CA LYS A 320 26.40 -9.15 -21.60
C LYS A 320 26.41 -9.44 -23.10
N THR A 321 26.57 -8.40 -23.91
CA THR A 321 27.09 -8.58 -25.28
C THR A 321 28.48 -9.21 -25.18
N PRO A 322 28.80 -10.24 -25.97
CA PRO A 322 30.15 -10.81 -25.97
C PRO A 322 31.13 -9.70 -26.34
N THR A 323 32.10 -9.48 -25.46
CA THR A 323 33.27 -8.65 -25.76
C THR A 323 33.94 -9.27 -26.99
N PRO A 324 34.22 -8.53 -28.07
CA PRO A 324 35.02 -9.09 -29.15
C PRO A 324 36.39 -9.42 -28.57
N GLU A 325 36.71 -10.71 -28.51
CA GLU A 325 38.04 -11.19 -28.18
C GLU A 325 39.02 -10.53 -29.16
N SER A 326 39.96 -9.77 -28.61
CA SER A 326 41.14 -9.31 -29.35
C SER A 326 41.89 -10.56 -29.82
N MET A 327 41.86 -10.83 -31.12
CA MET A 327 42.67 -11.89 -31.72
C MET A 327 44.16 -11.62 -31.46
N PRO A 328 44.95 -12.62 -31.05
CA PRO A 328 46.41 -12.55 -31.05
C PRO A 328 46.96 -13.27 -32.29
N ALA A 329 47.49 -12.52 -33.26
CA ALA A 329 48.36 -13.00 -34.34
C ALA A 329 48.88 -11.73 -35.08
N GLU A 330 50.14 -11.50 -35.41
CA GLU A 330 51.29 -12.37 -35.62
C GLU A 330 52.59 -11.64 -35.28
N ASP A 331 53.57 -12.39 -34.78
CA ASP A 331 54.98 -12.03 -34.76
C ASP A 331 55.48 -11.74 -36.19
N SER A 332 56.12 -10.59 -36.39
CA SER A 332 56.93 -10.36 -37.59
C SER A 332 58.12 -9.43 -37.29
N ILE A 333 59.27 -10.05 -37.05
CA ILE A 333 60.62 -9.47 -37.09
C ILE A 333 61.54 -10.59 -37.61
N PRO A 334 62.65 -10.35 -38.36
CA PRO A 334 63.07 -9.22 -39.22
C PRO A 334 63.55 -9.68 -40.62
N VAL A 335 63.74 -8.77 -41.59
CA VAL A 335 64.91 -8.86 -42.49
C VAL A 335 65.41 -7.46 -42.82
N SER A 336 66.63 -7.18 -42.33
CA SER A 336 67.56 -6.18 -42.86
C SER A 336 68.24 -6.79 -44.08
N SER A 337 68.40 -6.02 -45.16
CA SER A 337 69.58 -6.07 -46.03
C SER A 337 69.60 -4.84 -46.94
N GLN A 338 70.81 -4.41 -47.27
CA GLN A 338 71.17 -3.37 -48.24
C GLN A 338 70.50 -3.51 -49.60
#